data_AF-A0A9D7KRS6-F1
#
_entry.id   AF-A0A9D7KRS6-F1
#
_cell.length_a   1.000
_cell.length_b   1.000
_cell.length_c   1.000
_cell.angle_alpha   90.00
_cell.angle_beta   90.00
_cell.angle_gamma   90.00
#
_symmetry.space_group_name_H-M   'P 1'
#
loop_
_entity.id
_entity.type
_entity.pdbx_description
1 polymer ?
#
loop_
_entity_poly.entity_id
_entity_poly.type
_entity_poly.pdbx_seq_one_letter_code
_entity_poly.pdbx_strand_id
1 'polypeptide(L)'
;MKKIIFISLLFAMSTQIGFSQSYDINRSEKNKSFAQQVDQKYIDWSIQSMEEANKLLALTDEQQDEIVYINLTFGKRMQILQDKGTPPEDFKKHKTDIVTSAINTYPRVLDESQLAIFNENKDALIENSIK
;
A
#
# COMPACT_ATOMS: atom_id res chain seq x y z
N MET A 1 24.75 -48.07 -34.35
CA MET A 1 23.42 -47.70 -33.79
C MET A 1 23.61 -47.19 -32.36
N LYS A 2 23.02 -46.03 -32.05
CA LYS A 2 22.63 -45.40 -30.76
C LYS A 2 23.18 -46.03 -29.45
N LYS A 3 23.66 -45.26 -28.47
CA LYS A 3 22.87 -44.31 -27.66
C LYS A 3 23.75 -43.20 -27.04
N ILE A 4 23.30 -41.95 -27.17
CA ILE A 4 23.80 -40.78 -26.43
C ILE A 4 22.92 -40.66 -25.18
N ILE A 5 23.53 -40.59 -24.00
CA ILE A 5 22.84 -40.32 -22.73
C ILE A 5 22.83 -38.80 -22.54
N PHE A 6 21.65 -38.20 -22.60
CA PHE A 6 21.42 -36.81 -22.19
C PHE A 6 21.26 -36.77 -20.68
N ILE A 7 22.19 -36.11 -19.98
CA ILE A 7 22.03 -35.74 -18.58
C ILE A 7 21.36 -34.37 -18.57
N SER A 8 20.07 -34.35 -18.30
CA SER A 8 19.31 -33.13 -18.06
C SER A 8 19.70 -32.56 -16.70
N LEU A 9 20.50 -31.49 -16.68
CA LEU A 9 20.64 -30.64 -15.49
C LEU A 9 19.31 -29.90 -15.28
N LEU A 10 18.53 -30.34 -14.31
CA LEU A 10 17.42 -29.57 -13.76
C LEU A 10 18.02 -28.38 -12.99
N PHE A 11 17.89 -27.17 -13.53
CA PHE A 11 18.12 -25.95 -12.78
C PHE A 11 16.92 -25.78 -11.83
N ALA A 12 17.11 -26.06 -10.55
CA ALA A 12 16.13 -25.72 -9.52
C ALA A 12 16.04 -24.20 -9.43
N MET A 13 15.02 -23.61 -10.05
CA MET A 13 14.62 -22.24 -9.73
C MET A 13 14.13 -22.23 -8.29
N SER A 14 14.96 -21.72 -7.39
CA SER A 14 14.55 -21.36 -6.04
C SER A 14 13.50 -20.26 -6.15
N THR A 15 12.23 -20.62 -6.03
CA THR A 15 11.18 -19.67 -5.66
C THR A 15 11.52 -19.15 -4.27
N GLN A 16 12.18 -18.00 -4.22
CA GLN A 16 12.34 -17.23 -3.02
C GLN A 16 10.95 -16.65 -2.70
N ILE A 17 10.11 -17.47 -2.05
CA ILE A 17 8.87 -17.01 -1.42
C ILE A 17 9.33 -16.17 -0.24
N GLY A 18 9.64 -14.90 -0.51
CA GLY A 18 9.75 -13.91 0.54
C GLY A 18 8.37 -13.74 1.13
N PHE A 19 8.13 -14.33 2.29
CA PHE A 19 7.00 -13.95 3.13
C PHE A 19 7.21 -12.46 3.46
N SER A 20 6.56 -11.54 2.75
CA SER A 20 6.38 -10.20 3.29
C SER A 20 5.48 -10.39 4.51
N GLN A 21 6.03 -10.22 5.71
CA GLN A 21 5.19 -10.10 6.90
C GLN A 21 4.21 -8.95 6.63
N SER A 22 2.92 -9.23 6.79
CA SER A 22 1.89 -8.20 6.74
C SER A 22 2.16 -7.17 7.82
N TYR A 23 1.98 -5.89 7.51
CA TYR A 23 2.19 -4.81 8.48
C TYR A 23 1.31 -4.98 9.74
N ASP A 24 1.88 -4.82 10.93
CA ASP A 24 1.13 -4.82 12.20
C ASP A 24 0.70 -3.40 12.57
N ILE A 25 -0.61 -3.14 12.52
CA ILE A 25 -1.23 -1.87 12.92
C ILE A 25 -0.92 -1.46 14.37
N ASN A 26 -0.57 -2.42 15.22
CA ASN A 26 -0.25 -2.18 16.63
C ASN A 26 1.22 -1.83 16.87
N ARG A 27 2.09 -1.90 15.85
CA ARG A 27 3.51 -1.52 15.96
C ARG A 27 3.69 -0.07 16.41
N SER A 28 2.86 0.82 15.89
CA SER A 28 2.87 2.25 16.21
C SER A 28 1.69 2.59 17.12
N GLU A 29 1.96 3.10 18.32
CA GLU A 29 0.91 3.54 19.26
C GLU A 29 0.03 4.65 18.66
N LYS A 30 0.61 5.49 17.79
CA LYS A 30 -0.11 6.52 17.02
C LYS A 30 -1.11 5.87 16.06
N ASN A 31 -0.68 4.87 15.30
CA ASN A 31 -1.55 4.16 14.35
C ASN A 31 -2.62 3.34 15.06
N LYS A 32 -2.25 2.60 16.11
CA LYS A 32 -3.16 1.86 16.98
C LYS A 32 -4.26 2.74 17.57
N SER A 33 -3.89 3.88 18.16
CA SER A 33 -4.85 4.83 18.75
C SER A 33 -5.79 5.44 17.70
N PHE A 34 -5.25 5.79 16.52
CA PHE A 34 -6.07 6.34 15.45
C PHE A 34 -6.99 5.30 14.81
N ALA A 35 -6.52 4.07 14.62
CA ALA A 35 -7.26 2.96 14.04
C ALA A 35 -8.51 2.60 14.85
N GLN A 36 -8.52 2.80 16.17
CA GLN A 36 -9.71 2.61 17.01
C GLN A 36 -10.91 3.49 16.61
N GLN A 37 -10.68 4.54 15.82
CA GLN A 37 -11.69 5.49 15.36
C GLN A 37 -12.08 5.26 13.89
N VAL A 38 -11.51 4.26 13.22
CA VAL A 38 -11.63 4.03 11.78
C VAL A 38 -12.24 2.64 11.54
N ASP A 39 -13.21 2.53 10.63
CA ASP A 39 -13.78 1.21 10.30
C ASP A 39 -12.73 0.28 9.68
N GLN A 40 -12.82 -1.01 9.98
CA GLN A 40 -11.84 -2.03 9.57
C GLN A 40 -11.48 -1.98 8.08
N LYS A 41 -12.47 -1.81 7.19
CA LYS A 41 -12.22 -1.73 5.74
C LYS A 41 -11.26 -0.62 5.31
N TYR A 42 -11.23 0.49 6.05
CA TYR A 42 -10.31 1.61 5.76
C TYR A 42 -8.94 1.42 6.43
N ILE A 43 -8.88 0.63 7.52
CA ILE A 43 -7.63 0.13 8.08
C ILE A 43 -6.98 -0.83 7.09
N ASP A 44 -7.75 -1.80 6.56
CA ASP A 44 -7.28 -2.77 5.58
C ASP A 44 -6.75 -2.08 4.32
N TRP A 45 -7.52 -1.11 3.79
CA TRP A 45 -7.07 -0.26 2.67
C TRP A 45 -5.76 0.47 3.00
N SER A 46 -5.65 1.04 4.20
CA SER A 46 -4.45 1.76 4.62
C SER A 46 -3.20 0.87 4.63
N ILE A 47 -3.33 -0.35 5.14
CA ILE A 47 -2.26 -1.35 5.17
C ILE A 47 -1.91 -1.77 3.74
N GLN A 48 -2.90 -2.13 2.93
CA GLN A 48 -2.67 -2.56 1.55
C GLN A 48 -2.00 -1.48 0.70
N SER A 49 -2.45 -0.23 0.77
CA SER A 49 -1.82 0.89 0.04
C SER A 49 -0.38 1.12 0.48
N MET A 50 -0.07 0.96 1.77
CA MET A 50 1.30 1.03 2.26
C MET A 50 2.13 -0.15 1.73
N GLU A 51 1.61 -1.38 1.77
CA GLU A 51 2.33 -2.57 1.28
C GLU A 51 2.64 -2.48 -0.22
N GLU A 52 1.72 -1.94 -1.03
CA GLU A 52 1.97 -1.65 -2.45
C GLU A 52 3.08 -0.60 -2.63
N ALA A 53 3.07 0.48 -1.82
CA ALA A 53 4.16 1.45 -1.83
C ALA A 53 5.49 0.82 -1.39
N ASN A 54 5.48 -0.06 -0.38
CA ASN A 54 6.67 -0.71 0.15
C ASN A 54 7.35 -1.63 -0.86
N LYS A 55 6.55 -2.35 -1.68
CA LYS A 55 7.07 -3.20 -2.76
C LYS A 55 7.93 -2.42 -3.77
N LEU A 56 7.66 -1.13 -3.94
CA LEU A 56 8.36 -0.27 -4.90
C LEU A 56 9.47 0.56 -4.23
N LEU A 57 9.22 1.08 -3.04
CA LEU A 57 10.03 2.12 -2.42
C LEU A 57 10.97 1.60 -1.33
N ALA A 58 10.86 0.32 -0.95
CA ALA A 58 11.64 -0.29 0.13
C ALA A 58 11.65 0.59 1.39
N LEU A 59 10.46 0.82 1.94
CA LEU A 59 10.23 1.77 3.02
C LEU A 59 10.80 1.27 4.34
N THR A 60 11.41 2.16 5.14
CA THR A 60 11.76 1.86 6.53
C THR A 60 10.51 1.68 7.39
N ASP A 61 10.66 1.08 8.57
CA ASP A 61 9.53 0.90 9.49
C ASP A 61 8.86 2.23 9.87
N GLU A 62 9.66 3.29 10.08
CA GLU A 62 9.15 4.63 10.38
C GLU A 62 8.37 5.22 9.20
N GLN A 63 8.85 5.02 7.96
CA GLN A 63 8.16 5.49 6.76
C GLN A 63 6.83 4.74 6.54
N GLN A 64 6.84 3.42 6.75
CA GLN A 64 5.62 2.61 6.69
C GLN A 64 4.60 3.07 7.74
N ASP A 65 5.05 3.37 8.97
CA ASP A 65 4.17 3.87 10.03
C ASP A 65 3.54 5.22 9.68
N GLU A 66 4.31 6.15 9.11
CA GLU A 66 3.77 7.44 8.67
C GLU A 66 2.86 7.32 7.45
N ILE A 67 3.18 6.45 6.49
CA ILE A 67 2.29 6.20 5.34
C ILE A 67 0.98 5.57 5.78
N VAL A 68 0.99 4.60 6.70
CA VAL A 68 -0.22 4.06 7.30
C VAL A 68 -1.00 5.16 8.02
N TYR A 69 -0.35 6.03 8.77
CA TYR A 69 -1.05 7.14 9.42
C TYR A 69 -1.71 8.11 8.42
N ILE A 70 -1.00 8.48 7.35
CA ILE A 70 -1.53 9.29 6.25
C ILE A 70 -2.78 8.61 5.69
N ASN A 71 -2.67 7.33 5.33
CA ASN A 71 -3.78 6.58 4.77
C ASN A 71 -4.94 6.51 5.76
N LEU A 72 -4.76 6.11 7.01
CA LEU A 72 -5.81 6.13 8.02
C LEU A 72 -6.54 7.48 8.12
N THR A 73 -5.81 8.59 8.06
CA THR A 73 -6.39 9.94 8.09
C THR A 73 -7.34 10.18 6.90
N PHE A 74 -6.95 9.76 5.71
CA PHE A 74 -7.78 9.85 4.50
C PHE A 74 -8.88 8.77 4.47
N GLY A 75 -8.63 7.59 5.03
CA GLY A 75 -9.62 6.54 5.26
C GLY A 75 -10.75 7.02 6.15
N LYS A 76 -10.44 7.75 7.23
CA LYS A 76 -11.45 8.38 8.08
C LYS A 76 -12.30 9.41 7.31
N ARG A 77 -11.72 10.15 6.36
CA ARG A 77 -12.49 11.07 5.51
C ARG A 77 -13.46 10.32 4.60
N MET A 78 -13.03 9.20 4.01
CA MET A 78 -13.93 8.34 3.25
C MET A 78 -15.06 7.81 4.13
N GLN A 79 -14.74 7.34 5.34
CA GLN A 79 -15.75 6.89 6.30
C GLN A 79 -16.79 7.97 6.60
N ILE A 80 -16.35 9.19 6.91
CA ILE A 80 -17.24 10.32 7.21
C ILE A 80 -18.18 10.62 6.04
N LEU A 81 -17.71 10.53 4.79
CA LEU A 81 -18.57 10.71 3.62
C LEU A 81 -19.62 9.61 3.52
N GLN A 82 -19.22 8.35 3.75
CA GLN A 82 -20.15 7.24 3.73
C GLN A 82 -21.19 7.34 4.85
N ASP A 83 -20.78 7.69 6.07
CA ASP A 83 -21.65 7.85 7.23
C ASP A 83 -22.66 8.99 7.05
N LYS A 84 -22.31 10.01 6.26
CA LYS A 84 -23.21 11.10 5.87
C LYS A 84 -24.24 10.71 4.80
N GLY A 85 -24.18 9.48 4.30
CA GLY A 85 -25.08 9.00 3.25
C GLY A 85 -24.80 9.65 1.90
N THR A 86 -23.54 10.01 1.60
CA THR A 86 -23.16 10.50 0.27
C THR A 86 -23.61 9.49 -0.80
N PRO A 87 -24.32 9.92 -1.87
CA PRO A 87 -24.77 9.04 -2.94
C PRO A 87 -23.60 8.22 -3.52
N PRO A 88 -23.80 6.94 -3.93
CA PRO A 88 -22.71 6.08 -4.38
C PRO A 88 -21.84 6.65 -5.51
N GLU A 89 -22.44 7.34 -6.48
CA GLU A 89 -21.72 7.95 -7.59
C GLU A 89 -20.84 9.13 -7.14
N ASP A 90 -21.36 9.96 -6.24
CA ASP A 90 -20.59 11.07 -5.64
C ASP A 90 -19.48 10.53 -4.73
N PHE A 91 -19.77 9.48 -3.96
CA PHE A 91 -18.79 8.80 -3.13
C PHE A 91 -17.65 8.24 -3.97
N LYS A 92 -17.94 7.61 -5.12
CA LYS A 92 -16.93 7.10 -6.04
C LYS A 92 -16.00 8.20 -6.54
N LYS A 93 -16.56 9.36 -6.92
CA LYS A 93 -15.77 10.53 -7.31
C LYS A 93 -14.88 11.01 -6.17
N HIS A 94 -15.45 11.17 -4.97
CA HIS A 94 -14.68 11.61 -3.80
C HIS A 94 -13.62 10.60 -3.35
N LYS A 95 -13.87 9.29 -3.48
CA LYS A 95 -12.90 8.23 -3.19
C LYS A 95 -11.64 8.44 -4.03
N THR A 96 -11.77 8.66 -5.33
CA THR A 96 -10.63 8.93 -6.22
C THR A 96 -9.82 10.16 -5.79
N ASP A 97 -10.50 11.27 -5.47
CA ASP A 97 -9.84 12.50 -5.02
C ASP A 97 -9.11 12.31 -3.68
N ILE A 98 -9.73 11.56 -2.75
CA ILE A 98 -9.18 11.25 -1.44
C ILE A 98 -7.96 10.35 -1.56
N VAL A 99 -8.03 9.26 -2.33
CA VAL A 99 -6.90 8.36 -2.57
C VAL A 99 -5.74 9.12 -3.22
N THR A 100 -6.03 9.91 -4.26
CA THR A 100 -5.03 10.74 -4.93
C THR A 100 -4.35 11.70 -3.94
N SER A 101 -5.13 12.31 -3.05
CA SER A 101 -4.60 13.21 -2.01
C SER A 101 -3.73 12.48 -0.99
N ALA A 102 -4.09 11.24 -0.61
CA ALA A 102 -3.29 10.41 0.29
C ALA A 102 -1.93 10.08 -0.35
N ILE A 103 -1.92 9.54 -1.57
CA ILE A 103 -0.70 9.19 -2.30
C ILE A 103 0.18 10.43 -2.54
N ASN A 104 -0.41 11.58 -2.89
CA ASN A 104 0.31 12.85 -3.04
C ASN A 104 0.98 13.36 -1.75
N THR A 105 0.65 12.78 -0.59
CA THR A 105 1.26 13.14 0.69
C THR A 105 2.51 12.31 0.99
N TYR A 106 2.71 11.16 0.32
CA TYR A 106 3.85 10.26 0.56
C TYR A 106 5.22 10.94 0.40
N PRO A 107 5.45 11.84 -0.59
CA PRO A 107 6.74 12.53 -0.74
C PRO A 107 7.27 13.23 0.51
N ARG A 108 6.42 13.53 1.50
CA ARG A 108 6.83 14.19 2.75
C ARG A 108 7.67 13.30 3.68
N VAL A 109 7.67 11.98 3.46
CA VAL A 109 8.38 11.02 4.31
C VAL A 109 9.41 10.20 3.54
N LEU A 110 9.55 10.41 2.24
CA LEU A 110 10.49 9.71 1.37
C LEU A 110 11.83 10.45 1.28
N ASP A 111 12.91 9.71 1.09
CA ASP A 111 14.19 10.28 0.69
C ASP A 111 14.24 10.59 -0.82
N GLU A 112 15.32 11.23 -1.27
CA GLU A 112 15.48 11.64 -2.68
C GLU A 112 15.46 10.45 -3.66
N SER A 113 16.04 9.31 -3.28
CA SER A 113 16.11 8.13 -4.14
C SER A 113 14.74 7.46 -4.28
N GLN A 114 13.98 7.40 -3.19
CA GLN A 114 12.60 6.91 -3.18
C GLN A 114 11.67 7.86 -3.92
N LEU A 115 11.88 9.18 -3.82
CA LEU A 115 11.06 10.17 -4.50
C LEU A 115 11.11 10.04 -6.03
N ALA A 116 12.28 9.71 -6.59
CA ALA A 116 12.42 9.44 -8.02
C ALA A 116 11.55 8.24 -8.44
N ILE A 117 11.67 7.11 -7.73
CA ILE A 117 10.88 5.90 -7.98
C ILE A 117 9.38 6.18 -7.80
N PHE A 118 9.02 6.93 -6.75
CA PHE A 118 7.64 7.33 -6.49
C PHE A 118 7.06 8.12 -7.66
N ASN A 119 7.76 9.12 -8.18
CA ASN A 119 7.27 9.95 -9.28
C ASN A 119 7.05 9.15 -10.57
N GLU A 120 7.89 8.15 -10.83
CA GLU A 120 7.74 7.25 -11.99
C GLU A 120 6.55 6.29 -11.85
N ASN A 121 6.18 5.92 -10.62
CA ASN A 121 5.17 4.89 -10.34
C ASN A 121 3.89 5.43 -9.68
N LYS A 122 3.78 6.74 -9.50
CA LYS A 122 2.70 7.40 -8.76
C LYS A 122 1.31 7.04 -9.28
N ASP A 123 1.11 7.06 -10.59
CA ASP A 123 -0.20 6.79 -11.19
C ASP A 123 -0.62 5.33 -10.96
N ALA A 124 0.33 4.39 -11.00
CA ALA A 124 0.09 2.99 -10.68
C ALA A 124 -0.28 2.80 -9.20
N LEU A 125 0.37 3.51 -8.28
CA LEU A 125 0.03 3.50 -6.86
C LEU A 125 -1.39 4.03 -6.61
N ILE A 126 -1.80 5.10 -7.30
CA ILE A 126 -3.17 5.64 -7.25
C ILE A 126 -4.16 4.60 -7.79
N GLU A 127 -3.90 4.04 -8.97
CA GLU A 127 -4.80 3.07 -9.61
C GLU A 127 -5.00 1.83 -8.73
N ASN A 128 -3.93 1.30 -8.15
CA ASN A 128 -4.00 0.14 -7.27
C ASN A 128 -4.71 0.41 -5.94
N SER A 129 -4.68 1.66 -5.46
CA SER A 129 -5.34 2.07 -4.22
C SER A 129 -6.83 2.41 -4.38
N ILE A 130 -7.33 2.53 -5.62
CA ILE A 130 -8.76 2.80 -5.91
C ILE A 130 -9.56 1.50 -6.10
N LYS A 131 -8.91 0.44 -6.58
CA LYS A 131 -9.50 -0.89 -6.83
C LYS A 131 -10.19 -1.43 -5.57
#